data_AF-A0A2T6IPT4-F1
#
_entry.id   AF-A0A2T6IPT4-F1
#
_cell.length_a   1.000
_cell.length_b   1.000
_cell.length_c   1.000
_cell.angle_alpha   90.00
_cell.angle_beta   90.00
_cell.angle_gamma   90.00
#
_symmetry.space_group_name_H-M   'P 1'
#
loop_
_entity.id
_entity.type
_entity.pdbx_description
1 polymer ?
#
loop_
_entity_poly.entity_id
_entity_poly.type
_entity_poly.pdbx_seq_one_letter_code
_entity_poly.pdbx_strand_id
1 'polypeptide(L)'
;RVGNTVVRGISGGQKRRLVIGRALVTNASLAFCDEPTSGLSSTDAEALMLGIREVAKACRVTFLIVIHQPRVEVFELFDEVILLAQGRCLYNGPRSQMEAYFSALGFPLPPYVNPAEFYMELTAHDATVEQLATAYASRAETGVSSRPEAAASGALLEDAQRQRREELAEEVDGADAADEEERGEHLVEENEEDETPSSRRESTAASLAGMHALVTALHDDPRSMHPLPGFFGRFMILTRRNLTLAWRDRNVVFMVACNALLVAMLASVLFFNVYQEKAIMYHLSVFFL
;
A
#
# COMPACT_ATOMS: atom_id res chain seq x y z
N ARG A 1 -6.06 10.26 -11.53
CA ARG A 1 -5.48 11.19 -10.53
C ARG A 1 -5.98 10.74 -9.14
N VAL A 2 -5.16 10.80 -8.08
CA VAL A 2 -5.58 10.30 -6.75
C VAL A 2 -6.75 11.10 -6.15
N GLY A 3 -6.92 12.37 -6.53
CA GLY A 3 -7.97 13.25 -6.00
C GLY A 3 -7.69 13.75 -4.58
N ASN A 4 -8.52 14.66 -4.10
CA ASN A 4 -8.53 15.16 -2.72
C ASN A 4 -9.97 15.16 -2.18
N THR A 5 -10.21 15.76 -1.02
CA THR A 5 -11.56 15.81 -0.40
C THR A 5 -12.60 16.58 -1.23
N VAL A 6 -12.14 17.47 -2.12
CA VAL A 6 -13.00 18.35 -2.93
C VAL A 6 -13.08 17.89 -4.40
N VAL A 7 -12.00 17.29 -4.90
CA VAL A 7 -11.83 16.86 -6.29
C VAL A 7 -11.80 15.34 -6.33
N ARG A 8 -12.82 14.76 -6.96
CA ARG A 8 -12.93 13.31 -7.14
C ARG A 8 -11.70 12.75 -7.85
N GLY A 9 -11.19 11.63 -7.36
CA GLY A 9 -10.06 10.90 -7.92
C GLY A 9 -10.35 9.41 -8.05
N ILE A 10 -9.30 8.60 -7.89
CA ILE A 10 -9.41 7.13 -7.82
C ILE A 10 -10.29 6.70 -6.64
N SER A 11 -10.83 5.49 -6.70
CA SER A 11 -11.67 4.94 -5.62
C SER A 11 -10.88 4.77 -4.31
N GLY A 12 -11.59 4.62 -3.19
CA GLY A 12 -10.97 4.37 -1.87
C GLY A 12 -10.07 3.14 -1.87
N GLY A 13 -10.54 2.03 -2.44
CA GLY A 13 -9.76 0.79 -2.59
C GLY A 13 -8.52 0.97 -3.47
N GLN A 14 -8.65 1.69 -4.59
CA GLN A 14 -7.51 2.03 -5.45
C GLN A 14 -6.48 2.90 -4.71
N LYS A 15 -6.95 3.87 -3.90
CA LYS A 15 -6.08 4.70 -3.07
C LYS A 15 -5.34 3.88 -2.01
N ARG A 16 -5.98 2.88 -1.39
CA ARG A 16 -5.34 2.00 -0.41
C ARG A 16 -4.28 1.13 -1.06
N ARG A 17 -4.57 0.51 -2.21
CA ARG A 17 -3.58 -0.26 -3.00
C ARG A 17 -2.38 0.59 -3.40
N LEU A 18 -2.60 1.85 -3.82
CA LEU A 18 -1.52 2.78 -4.15
C LEU A 18 -0.62 3.08 -2.93
N VAL A 19 -1.19 3.26 -1.75
CA VAL A 19 -0.42 3.52 -0.51
C VAL A 19 0.46 2.33 -0.15
N ILE A 20 -0.07 1.11 -0.24
CA ILE A 20 0.69 -0.12 -0.01
C ILE A 20 1.78 -0.31 -1.07
N GLY A 21 1.43 -0.12 -2.36
CA GLY A 21 2.41 -0.17 -3.45
C GLY A 21 3.57 0.82 -3.23
N ARG A 22 3.28 2.04 -2.76
CA ARG A 22 4.33 3.01 -2.42
C ARG A 22 5.29 2.51 -1.35
N ALA A 23 4.80 1.77 -0.36
CA ALA A 23 5.64 1.18 0.68
C ALA A 23 6.49 0.01 0.15
N LEU A 24 6.01 -0.71 -0.86
CA LEU A 24 6.72 -1.86 -1.43
C LEU A 24 7.86 -1.45 -2.37
N VAL A 25 7.76 -0.29 -3.03
CA VAL A 25 8.83 0.26 -3.89
C VAL A 25 10.15 0.48 -3.13
N THR A 26 10.14 0.52 -1.80
CA THR A 26 11.36 0.69 -1.00
C THR A 26 12.09 -0.62 -0.69
N ASN A 27 11.77 -1.72 -1.37
CA ASN A 27 12.30 -3.07 -1.10
C ASN A 27 12.21 -3.47 0.39
N ALA A 28 11.06 -3.17 1.00
CA ALA A 28 10.84 -3.48 2.40
C ALA A 28 10.69 -5.00 2.62
N SER A 29 11.47 -5.59 3.52
CA SER A 29 11.31 -7.00 3.95
C SER A 29 10.19 -7.16 4.99
N LEU A 30 9.82 -6.08 5.69
CA LEU A 30 8.77 -6.05 6.69
C LEU A 30 7.90 -4.80 6.48
N ALA A 31 6.59 -5.00 6.33
CA ALA A 31 5.62 -3.94 6.11
C ALA A 31 4.57 -3.94 7.23
N PHE A 32 4.39 -2.78 7.88
CA PHE A 32 3.38 -2.57 8.91
C PHE A 32 2.14 -1.91 8.29
N CYS A 33 0.97 -2.50 8.53
CA CYS A 33 -0.30 -2.01 8.03
C CYS A 33 -1.29 -1.83 9.19
N ASP A 34 -1.60 -0.57 9.49
CA ASP A 34 -2.62 -0.22 10.47
C ASP A 34 -3.99 -0.09 9.78
N GLU A 35 -4.94 -0.92 10.19
CA GLU A 35 -6.31 -1.04 9.70
C GLU A 35 -6.46 -0.89 8.18
N PRO A 36 -5.88 -1.81 7.36
CA PRO A 36 -5.88 -1.68 5.91
C PRO A 36 -7.24 -1.76 5.25
N THR A 37 -8.22 -2.36 5.92
CA THR A 37 -9.57 -2.58 5.42
C THR A 37 -10.54 -1.45 5.82
N SER A 38 -10.11 -0.51 6.65
CA SER A 38 -10.98 0.57 7.15
C SER A 38 -11.46 1.48 6.02
N GLY A 39 -12.77 1.73 5.98
CA GLY A 39 -13.43 2.56 4.97
C GLY A 39 -13.55 1.91 3.58
N LEU A 40 -13.31 0.59 3.46
CA LEU A 40 -13.54 -0.17 2.23
C LEU A 40 -14.85 -0.95 2.26
N SER A 41 -15.41 -1.22 1.08
CA SER A 41 -16.46 -2.22 0.95
C SER A 41 -15.88 -3.61 1.27
N SER A 42 -16.74 -4.57 1.62
CA SER A 42 -16.27 -5.92 1.95
C SER A 42 -15.50 -6.59 0.82
N THR A 43 -15.98 -6.44 -0.41
CA THR A 43 -15.32 -6.98 -1.61
C THR A 43 -14.00 -6.28 -1.87
N ASP A 44 -13.91 -4.97 -1.67
CA ASP A 44 -12.65 -4.23 -1.84
C ASP A 44 -11.63 -4.60 -0.75
N ALA A 45 -12.08 -4.83 0.48
CA ALA A 45 -11.24 -5.25 1.60
C ALA A 45 -10.68 -6.66 1.36
N GLU A 46 -11.52 -7.60 0.93
CA GLU A 46 -11.10 -8.95 0.57
C GLU A 46 -10.08 -8.93 -0.58
N ALA A 47 -10.39 -8.22 -1.67
CA ALA A 47 -9.49 -8.08 -2.82
C ALA A 47 -8.15 -7.43 -2.43
N LEU A 48 -8.17 -6.47 -1.50
CA LEU A 48 -6.96 -5.87 -0.99
C LEU A 48 -6.10 -6.87 -0.22
N MET A 49 -6.72 -7.64 0.68
CA MET A 49 -6.02 -8.61 1.53
C MET A 49 -5.49 -9.79 0.71
N LEU A 50 -6.22 -10.24 -0.33
CA LEU A 50 -5.73 -11.19 -1.31
C LEU A 50 -4.47 -10.66 -2.01
N GLY A 51 -4.50 -9.41 -2.49
CA GLY A 51 -3.33 -8.81 -3.13
C GLY A 51 -2.14 -8.66 -2.18
N ILE A 52 -2.36 -8.33 -0.91
CA ILE A 52 -1.29 -8.31 0.11
C ILE A 52 -0.70 -9.71 0.28
N ARG A 53 -1.52 -10.74 0.37
CA ARG A 53 -1.07 -12.14 0.52
C ARG A 53 -0.25 -12.61 -0.68
N GLU A 54 -0.68 -12.27 -1.89
CA GLU A 54 0.07 -12.60 -3.11
C GLU A 54 1.43 -11.90 -3.14
N VAL A 55 1.47 -10.60 -2.84
CA VAL A 55 2.72 -9.85 -2.75
C VAL A 55 3.64 -10.40 -1.66
N ALA A 56 3.09 -10.75 -0.50
CA ALA A 56 3.86 -11.31 0.61
C ALA A 56 4.61 -12.58 0.18
N LYS A 57 3.93 -13.46 -0.56
CA LYS A 57 4.50 -14.70 -1.08
C LYS A 57 5.47 -14.48 -2.23
N ALA A 58 5.08 -13.68 -3.21
CA ALA A 58 5.86 -13.41 -4.42
C ALA A 58 7.17 -12.68 -4.11
N CYS A 59 7.06 -11.65 -3.28
CA CYS A 59 8.13 -10.71 -3.03
C CYS A 59 8.77 -10.96 -1.66
N ARG A 60 8.50 -12.09 -1.00
CA ARG A 60 9.07 -12.48 0.30
C ARG A 60 9.02 -11.36 1.36
N VAL A 61 7.93 -10.60 1.37
CA VAL A 61 7.69 -9.50 2.33
C VAL A 61 6.80 -10.00 3.46
N THR A 62 7.22 -9.79 4.71
CA THR A 62 6.36 -10.05 5.87
C THR A 62 5.44 -8.86 6.09
N PHE A 63 4.13 -9.10 6.19
CA PHE A 63 3.16 -8.06 6.54
C PHE A 63 2.66 -8.25 7.98
N LEU A 64 2.84 -7.23 8.82
CA LEU A 64 2.21 -7.15 10.14
C LEU A 64 0.99 -6.25 10.04
N ILE A 65 -0.19 -6.83 10.25
CA ILE A 65 -1.48 -6.16 10.03
C ILE A 65 -2.23 -6.04 11.35
N VAL A 66 -2.62 -4.83 11.69
CA VAL A 66 -3.59 -4.57 12.77
C VAL A 66 -4.96 -4.42 12.12
N ILE A 67 -5.95 -5.19 12.57
CA ILE A 67 -7.31 -5.16 12.03
C ILE A 67 -8.34 -5.21 13.16
N HIS A 68 -9.26 -4.26 13.16
CA HIS A 68 -10.39 -4.24 14.07
C HIS A 68 -11.56 -5.00 13.43
N GLN A 69 -11.90 -6.17 13.97
CA GLN A 69 -13.05 -7.00 13.57
C GLN A 69 -13.08 -7.38 12.07
N PRO A 70 -12.17 -8.27 11.61
CA PRO A 70 -12.22 -8.76 10.24
C PRO A 70 -13.45 -9.63 9.99
N ARG A 71 -13.94 -9.60 8.75
CA ARG A 71 -14.90 -10.61 8.28
C ARG A 71 -14.23 -11.97 8.15
N VAL A 72 -15.05 -13.02 8.11
CA VAL A 72 -14.58 -14.41 8.01
C VAL A 72 -13.65 -14.59 6.81
N GLU A 73 -14.02 -14.06 5.64
CA GLU A 73 -13.25 -14.20 4.40
C GLU A 73 -11.87 -13.57 4.52
N VAL A 74 -11.75 -12.43 5.22
CA VAL A 74 -10.46 -11.77 5.47
C VAL A 74 -9.68 -12.51 6.56
N PHE A 75 -10.36 -12.98 7.61
CA PHE A 75 -9.73 -13.68 8.72
C PHE A 75 -9.07 -14.98 8.26
N GLU A 76 -9.69 -15.70 7.32
CA GLU A 76 -9.16 -16.94 6.76
C GLU A 76 -7.87 -16.76 5.95
N LEU A 77 -7.58 -15.55 5.46
CA LEU A 77 -6.39 -15.25 4.68
C LEU A 77 -5.12 -15.12 5.53
N PHE A 78 -5.24 -14.97 6.85
CA PHE A 78 -4.07 -14.85 7.74
C PHE A 78 -3.39 -16.21 7.97
N ASP A 79 -2.06 -16.20 7.87
CA ASP A 79 -1.22 -17.36 8.19
C ASP A 79 -1.04 -17.51 9.72
N GLU A 80 -0.67 -16.41 10.38
CA GLU A 80 -0.51 -16.31 11.84
C GLU A 80 -1.41 -15.21 12.43
N VAL A 81 -1.84 -15.42 13.68
CA VAL A 81 -2.69 -14.49 14.43
C VAL A 81 -2.09 -14.23 15.79
N ILE A 82 -2.03 -12.94 16.16
CA ILE A 82 -1.71 -12.49 17.50
C ILE A 82 -2.97 -11.84 18.08
N LEU A 83 -3.50 -12.40 19.16
CA LEU A 83 -4.61 -11.81 19.91
C LEU A 83 -4.05 -11.09 21.14
N LEU A 84 -4.26 -9.78 21.19
CA LEU A 84 -3.82 -8.92 22.29
C LEU A 84 -5.03 -8.33 23.01
N ALA A 85 -4.98 -8.28 24.33
CA ALA A 85 -5.95 -7.58 25.16
C ALA A 85 -5.24 -6.94 26.36
N GLN A 86 -5.56 -5.69 26.66
CA GLN A 86 -5.02 -4.97 27.83
C GLN A 86 -3.48 -5.00 27.94
N GLY A 87 -2.80 -4.94 26.79
CA GLY A 87 -1.33 -5.01 26.69
C GLY A 87 -0.73 -6.40 26.92
N ARG A 88 -1.56 -7.44 27.09
CA ARG A 88 -1.13 -8.83 27.26
C ARG A 88 -1.46 -9.67 26.04
N CYS A 89 -0.61 -10.65 25.76
CA CYS A 89 -0.85 -11.62 24.70
C CYS A 89 -1.74 -12.75 25.21
N LEU A 90 -2.84 -13.00 24.50
CA LEU A 90 -3.76 -14.10 24.77
C LEU A 90 -3.50 -15.29 23.85
N TYR A 91 -3.03 -15.01 22.63
CA TYR A 91 -2.71 -16.03 21.64
C TYR A 91 -1.66 -15.51 20.67
N ASN A 92 -0.73 -16.38 20.28
CA ASN A 92 0.24 -16.12 19.21
C ASN A 92 0.57 -17.45 18.53
N GLY A 93 0.17 -17.58 17.27
CA GLY A 93 0.49 -18.76 16.47
C GLY A 93 -0.36 -18.87 15.21
N PRO A 94 -0.30 -20.03 14.53
CA PRO A 94 -1.04 -20.26 13.30
C PRO A 94 -2.54 -20.09 13.50
N ARG A 95 -3.22 -19.43 12.55
CA ARG A 95 -4.68 -19.27 12.61
C ARG A 95 -5.40 -20.62 12.74
N SER A 96 -4.91 -21.65 12.06
CA SER A 96 -5.49 -23.00 12.06
C SER A 96 -5.50 -23.70 13.43
N GLN A 97 -4.60 -23.32 14.35
CA GLN A 97 -4.52 -23.90 15.69
C GLN A 97 -5.32 -23.12 16.73
N MET A 98 -5.83 -21.95 16.36
CA MET A 98 -6.50 -21.03 17.28
C MET A 98 -7.76 -21.65 17.90
N GLU A 99 -8.58 -22.33 17.10
CA GLU A 99 -9.81 -22.98 17.56
C GLU A 99 -9.55 -24.09 18.58
N ALA A 100 -8.58 -24.97 18.30
CA ALA A 100 -8.20 -26.03 19.22
C ALA A 100 -7.66 -25.46 20.55
N TYR A 101 -6.90 -24.36 20.48
CA TYR A 101 -6.36 -23.68 21.65
C TYR A 101 -7.46 -23.13 22.57
N PHE A 102 -8.40 -22.34 22.03
CA PHE A 102 -9.48 -21.77 22.84
C PHE A 102 -10.46 -22.83 23.32
N SER A 103 -10.73 -23.87 22.52
CA SER A 103 -11.56 -25.00 22.93
C SER A 103 -10.97 -25.74 24.14
N ALA A 104 -9.65 -25.94 24.18
CA ALA A 104 -8.96 -26.58 25.30
C ALA A 104 -9.02 -25.73 26.60
N LEU A 105 -9.20 -24.42 26.48
CA LEU A 105 -9.36 -23.49 27.61
C LEU A 105 -10.81 -23.32 28.05
N GLY A 106 -11.75 -24.06 27.43
CA GLY A 106 -13.18 -24.01 27.77
C GLY A 106 -14.00 -23.02 26.94
N PHE A 107 -13.42 -22.46 25.87
CA PHE A 107 -14.08 -21.50 24.97
C PHE A 107 -14.21 -22.09 23.55
N PRO A 108 -15.07 -23.10 23.33
CA PRO A 108 -15.29 -23.66 22.00
C PRO A 108 -15.99 -22.63 21.10
N LEU A 109 -15.60 -22.60 19.82
CA LEU A 109 -16.22 -21.75 18.83
C LEU A 109 -17.67 -22.21 18.57
N PRO A 110 -18.70 -21.35 18.74
CA PRO A 110 -20.07 -21.71 18.42
C PRO A 110 -20.27 -21.86 16.90
N PRO A 111 -21.21 -22.72 16.46
CA PRO A 111 -21.49 -22.90 15.03
C PRO A 111 -22.07 -21.61 14.42
N TYR A 112 -21.71 -21.32 13.17
CA TYR A 112 -22.19 -20.17 12.40
C TYR A 112 -21.82 -18.79 12.97
N VAL A 113 -20.82 -18.70 13.84
CA VAL A 113 -20.29 -17.44 14.37
C VAL A 113 -18.97 -17.10 13.69
N ASN A 114 -18.74 -15.82 13.42
CA ASN A 114 -17.46 -15.34 12.92
C ASN A 114 -16.36 -15.61 13.97
N PRO A 115 -15.33 -16.44 13.66
CA PRO A 115 -14.28 -16.75 14.64
C PRO A 115 -13.57 -15.51 15.17
N ALA A 116 -13.29 -14.53 14.31
CA ALA A 116 -12.59 -13.33 14.71
C ALA A 116 -13.42 -12.48 15.69
N GLU A 117 -14.73 -12.41 15.48
CA GLU A 117 -15.64 -11.69 16.37
C GLU A 117 -15.77 -12.39 17.72
N PHE A 118 -15.93 -13.71 17.71
CA PHE A 118 -15.98 -14.51 18.93
C PHE A 118 -14.72 -14.33 19.79
N TYR A 119 -13.52 -14.47 19.21
CA TYR A 119 -12.28 -14.31 19.97
C TYR A 119 -12.05 -12.87 20.45
N MET A 120 -12.51 -11.86 19.70
CA MET A 120 -12.50 -10.47 20.14
C MET A 120 -13.49 -10.25 21.30
N GLU A 121 -14.66 -10.89 21.30
CA GLU A 121 -15.64 -10.80 22.39
C GLU A 121 -15.08 -11.36 23.72
N LEU A 122 -14.25 -12.39 23.67
CA LEU A 122 -13.53 -12.89 24.85
C LEU A 122 -12.63 -11.82 25.49
N THR A 123 -12.17 -10.83 24.71
CA THR A 123 -11.35 -9.73 25.22
C THR A 123 -12.13 -8.64 25.93
N ALA A 124 -13.47 -8.64 25.85
CA ALA A 124 -14.32 -7.62 26.46
C ALA A 124 -14.50 -7.82 27.98
N HIS A 125 -14.21 -9.02 28.51
CA HIS A 125 -14.41 -9.37 29.91
C HIS A 125 -13.07 -9.54 30.64
N ASP A 126 -12.79 -8.69 31.63
CA ASP A 126 -11.52 -8.68 32.37
C ASP A 126 -11.16 -10.03 32.99
N ALA A 127 -12.14 -10.75 33.55
CA ALA A 127 -11.91 -12.07 34.14
C ALA A 127 -11.45 -13.10 33.10
N THR A 128 -12.04 -13.06 31.91
CA THR A 128 -11.67 -13.92 30.78
C THR A 128 -10.27 -13.58 30.28
N VAL A 129 -9.96 -12.28 30.15
CA VAL A 129 -8.63 -11.80 29.75
C VAL A 129 -7.56 -12.27 30.74
N GLU A 130 -7.80 -12.18 32.04
CA GLU A 130 -6.87 -12.62 33.08
C GLU A 130 -6.62 -14.14 33.01
N GLN A 131 -7.69 -14.94 32.84
CA GLN A 131 -7.59 -16.39 32.69
C GLN A 131 -6.77 -16.78 31.45
N LEU A 132 -7.08 -16.19 30.29
CA LEU A 132 -6.41 -16.48 29.02
C LEU A 132 -4.95 -16.01 29.02
N ALA A 133 -4.67 -14.82 29.56
CA ALA A 133 -3.32 -14.29 29.65
C ALA A 133 -2.44 -15.16 30.56
N THR A 134 -2.97 -15.63 31.70
CA THR A 134 -2.25 -16.53 32.60
C THR A 134 -1.98 -17.88 31.94
N ALA A 135 -2.97 -18.44 31.25
CA ALA A 135 -2.82 -19.68 30.51
C ALA A 135 -1.75 -19.54 29.40
N TYR A 136 -1.77 -18.45 28.64
CA TYR A 136 -0.76 -18.16 27.62
C TYR A 136 0.65 -18.02 28.24
N ALA A 137 0.79 -17.26 29.33
CA ALA A 137 2.07 -17.07 30.01
C ALA A 137 2.67 -18.40 30.50
N SER A 138 1.87 -19.27 31.14
CA SER A 138 2.32 -20.59 31.60
C SER A 138 2.76 -21.51 30.44
N ARG A 139 2.14 -21.37 29.27
CA ARG A 139 2.51 -22.12 28.06
C ARG A 139 3.81 -21.59 27.44
N ALA A 140 4.04 -20.28 27.50
CA ALA A 140 5.27 -19.66 27.02
C ALA A 140 6.48 -20.09 27.86
N GLU A 141 6.33 -20.22 29.18
CA GLU A 141 7.39 -20.65 30.10
C GLU A 141 7.76 -22.13 29.95
N THR A 142 6.82 -22.98 29.55
CA THR A 142 7.04 -24.42 29.35
C THR A 142 7.75 -24.75 28.03
N GLY A 143 8.19 -23.76 27.26
CA GLY A 143 9.03 -23.96 26.07
C GLY A 143 8.30 -24.57 24.87
N VAL A 144 7.00 -24.88 24.98
CA VAL A 144 6.13 -25.25 23.86
C VAL A 144 5.74 -23.98 23.12
N SER A 145 6.76 -23.31 22.57
CA SER A 145 6.56 -22.23 21.62
C SER A 145 5.83 -22.84 20.43
N SER A 146 4.59 -22.41 20.21
CA SER A 146 3.84 -22.61 18.97
C SER A 146 4.48 -21.91 17.78
N ARG A 147 5.77 -21.55 17.84
CA ARG A 147 6.57 -21.16 16.69
C ARG A 147 6.64 -22.40 15.81
N PRO A 148 5.85 -22.48 14.72
CA PRO A 148 6.03 -23.57 13.81
C PRO A 148 7.44 -23.41 13.28
N GLU A 149 8.09 -24.53 13.00
CA GLU A 149 9.27 -24.60 12.13
C GLU A 149 8.96 -24.12 10.69
N ALA A 150 8.01 -23.18 10.50
CA ALA A 150 7.72 -22.52 9.23
C ALA A 150 8.91 -21.70 8.73
N ALA A 151 9.75 -21.18 9.64
CA ALA A 151 11.05 -20.61 9.26
C ALA A 151 12.00 -21.68 8.68
N ALA A 152 11.92 -22.93 9.13
CA ALA A 152 12.70 -24.04 8.57
C ALA A 152 12.07 -24.58 7.28
N SER A 153 10.74 -24.59 7.16
CA SER A 153 10.05 -24.97 5.93
C SER A 153 10.28 -23.95 4.81
N GLY A 154 10.40 -22.66 5.15
CA GLY A 154 10.83 -21.61 4.23
C GLY A 154 12.27 -21.83 3.75
N ALA A 155 13.20 -22.16 4.65
CA ALA A 155 14.58 -22.47 4.29
C ALA A 155 14.70 -23.74 3.41
N LEU A 156 13.94 -24.79 3.70
CA LEU A 156 13.90 -26.02 2.89
C LEU A 156 13.25 -25.80 1.50
N LEU A 157 12.23 -24.94 1.42
CA LEU A 157 11.67 -24.50 0.15
C LEU A 157 12.64 -23.60 -0.61
N GLU A 158 13.39 -22.74 0.07
CA GLU A 158 14.45 -21.92 -0.53
C GLU A 158 15.57 -22.79 -1.11
N ASP A 159 15.99 -23.85 -0.42
CA ASP A 159 17.00 -24.80 -0.90
C ASP A 159 16.48 -25.62 -2.10
N ALA A 160 15.22 -26.10 -2.04
CA ALA A 160 14.61 -26.85 -3.14
C ALA A 160 14.33 -25.97 -4.38
N GLN A 161 13.92 -24.71 -4.18
CA GLN A 161 13.74 -23.74 -5.27
C GLN A 161 15.07 -23.26 -5.83
N ARG A 162 16.12 -23.18 -5.01
CA ARG A 162 17.48 -22.88 -5.45
C ARG A 162 18.03 -23.96 -6.36
N GLN A 163 17.90 -25.24 -5.98
CA GLN A 163 18.29 -26.37 -6.85
C GLN A 163 17.53 -26.33 -8.17
N ARG A 164 16.22 -26.11 -8.14
CA ARG A 164 15.39 -26.03 -9.36
C ARG A 164 15.75 -24.81 -10.23
N ARG A 165 16.17 -23.68 -9.64
CA ARG A 165 16.66 -22.49 -10.37
C ARG A 165 18.05 -22.71 -10.97
N GLU A 166 18.92 -23.44 -10.30
CA GLU A 166 20.24 -23.83 -10.81
C GLU A 166 20.08 -24.80 -12.00
N GLU A 167 19.17 -25.79 -11.90
CA GLU A 167 18.81 -26.70 -13.00
C GLU A 167 18.21 -25.97 -14.22
N LEU A 168 17.27 -25.03 -14.01
CA LEU A 168 16.67 -24.24 -15.08
C LEU A 168 17.66 -23.23 -15.71
N ALA A 169 18.61 -22.70 -14.95
CA ALA A 169 19.64 -21.81 -15.49
C ALA A 169 20.63 -22.57 -16.37
N GLU A 170 20.97 -23.82 -16.02
CA GLU A 170 21.78 -24.71 -16.87
C GLU A 170 21.04 -25.14 -18.15
N GLU A 171 19.71 -25.29 -18.09
CA GLU A 171 18.89 -25.67 -19.26
C GLU A 171 18.71 -24.53 -20.27
N VAL A 172 18.67 -23.28 -19.80
CA VAL A 172 18.54 -22.08 -20.65
C VAL A 172 19.87 -21.68 -21.28
N ASP A 173 21.00 -21.82 -20.58
CA ASP A 173 22.34 -21.55 -21.15
C ASP A 173 22.74 -22.57 -22.24
N GLY A 174 22.00 -23.68 -22.33
CA GLY A 174 22.14 -24.69 -23.40
C GLY A 174 21.23 -24.50 -24.62
N ALA A 175 20.27 -23.57 -24.59
CA ALA A 175 19.21 -23.47 -25.59
C ALA A 175 19.26 -22.24 -26.50
N ASP A 176 20.10 -21.24 -26.22
CA ASP A 176 20.18 -20.03 -27.06
C ASP A 176 21.19 -20.16 -28.20
N ALA A 177 20.80 -20.94 -29.22
CA ALA A 177 21.37 -20.82 -30.57
C ALA A 177 20.43 -21.37 -31.67
N ALA A 178 19.13 -21.00 -31.66
CA ALA A 178 18.31 -20.86 -32.87
C ALA A 178 16.86 -20.50 -32.52
N ASP A 179 16.28 -19.59 -33.30
CA ASP A 179 14.84 -19.38 -33.51
C ASP A 179 14.08 -18.43 -32.58
N GLU A 180 14.34 -17.12 -32.73
CA GLU A 180 13.32 -16.08 -32.47
C GLU A 180 13.31 -15.01 -33.59
N GLU A 181 12.77 -15.33 -34.78
CA GLU A 181 12.42 -14.30 -35.78
C GLU A 181 11.03 -14.44 -36.44
N GLU A 182 10.10 -15.26 -35.92
CA GLU A 182 8.73 -15.28 -36.46
C GLU A 182 7.67 -15.49 -35.38
N ARG A 183 7.14 -14.39 -34.82
CA ARG A 183 5.73 -14.29 -34.34
C ARG A 183 5.44 -12.89 -33.80
N GLY A 184 5.44 -11.93 -34.72
CA GLY A 184 5.13 -10.53 -34.45
C GLY A 184 3.97 -9.97 -35.25
N GLU A 185 3.07 -10.79 -35.80
CA GLU A 185 1.90 -10.28 -36.54
C GLU A 185 0.70 -11.22 -36.39
N HIS A 186 -0.19 -10.97 -35.42
CA HIS A 186 -1.64 -11.05 -35.62
C HIS A 186 -2.42 -10.60 -34.37
N LEU A 187 -3.52 -9.88 -34.61
CA LEU A 187 -4.68 -9.61 -33.74
C LEU A 187 -4.64 -8.36 -32.84
N VAL A 188 -4.92 -7.23 -33.49
CA VAL A 188 -5.90 -6.24 -32.97
C VAL A 188 -7.18 -6.47 -33.78
N GLU A 189 -8.28 -6.84 -33.13
CA GLU A 189 -9.62 -6.25 -33.35
C GLU A 189 -10.70 -6.87 -32.44
N GLU A 190 -11.57 -5.98 -31.97
CA GLU A 190 -12.93 -6.15 -31.43
C GLU A 190 -13.16 -6.86 -30.08
N ASN A 191 -13.63 -6.09 -29.08
CA ASN A 191 -15.01 -6.18 -28.61
C ASN A 191 -15.33 -5.06 -27.59
N GLU A 192 -16.20 -4.13 -28.00
CA GLU A 192 -17.09 -3.38 -27.10
C GLU A 192 -18.33 -4.26 -26.81
N GLU A 193 -18.77 -4.24 -25.55
CA GLU A 193 -20.11 -4.56 -25.00
C GLU A 193 -20.17 -5.64 -23.88
N ASP A 194 -20.90 -5.25 -22.82
CA ASP A 194 -21.37 -5.96 -21.62
C ASP A 194 -20.37 -6.45 -20.54
N GLU A 195 -20.13 -5.60 -19.52
CA GLU A 195 -19.40 -5.96 -18.30
C GLU A 195 -20.23 -6.86 -17.36
N THR A 196 -20.02 -8.16 -17.44
CA THR A 196 -20.51 -9.14 -16.44
C THR A 196 -19.58 -9.22 -15.21
N PRO A 197 -20.05 -9.70 -14.04
CA PRO A 197 -19.25 -9.74 -12.80
C PRO A 197 -17.95 -10.55 -12.87
N SER A 198 -17.81 -11.46 -13.86
CA SER A 198 -16.60 -12.26 -14.06
C SER A 198 -15.46 -11.47 -14.70
N SER A 199 -15.74 -10.53 -15.61
CA SER A 199 -14.70 -9.73 -16.29
C SER A 199 -13.99 -8.74 -15.35
N ARG A 200 -14.66 -8.33 -14.26
CA ARG A 200 -14.07 -7.51 -13.21
C ARG A 200 -13.04 -8.28 -12.35
N ARG A 201 -13.18 -9.61 -12.23
CA ARG A 201 -12.18 -10.48 -11.57
C ARG A 201 -10.95 -10.70 -12.46
N GLU A 202 -11.13 -10.78 -13.77
CA GLU A 202 -10.02 -10.95 -14.72
C GLU A 202 -9.19 -9.66 -14.87
N SER A 203 -9.83 -8.48 -14.93
CA SER A 203 -9.12 -7.20 -14.95
C SER A 203 -8.36 -6.89 -13.65
N THR A 204 -8.88 -7.36 -12.50
CA THR A 204 -8.16 -7.28 -11.22
C THR A 204 -7.02 -8.28 -11.14
N ALA A 205 -7.21 -9.51 -11.63
CA ALA A 205 -6.15 -10.52 -11.73
C ALA A 205 -5.02 -10.10 -12.68
N ALA A 206 -5.33 -9.52 -13.85
CA ALA A 206 -4.32 -8.98 -14.78
C ALA A 206 -3.57 -7.79 -14.17
N SER A 207 -4.26 -6.92 -13.42
CA SER A 207 -3.62 -5.82 -12.69
C SER A 207 -2.74 -6.33 -11.53
N LEU A 208 -3.11 -7.43 -10.88
CA LEU A 208 -2.29 -8.08 -9.84
C LEU A 208 -1.09 -8.80 -10.46
N ALA A 209 -1.24 -9.48 -11.60
CA ALA A 209 -0.16 -10.13 -12.33
C ALA A 209 0.89 -9.13 -12.83
N GLY A 210 0.46 -7.97 -13.34
CA GLY A 210 1.37 -6.87 -13.71
C GLY A 210 2.11 -6.28 -12.50
N MET A 211 1.42 -6.16 -11.34
CA MET A 211 2.07 -5.80 -10.07
C MET A 211 3.06 -6.89 -9.62
N HIS A 212 2.69 -8.16 -9.73
CA HIS A 212 3.52 -9.29 -9.34
C HIS A 212 4.82 -9.31 -10.13
N ALA A 213 4.76 -9.18 -11.47
CA ALA A 213 5.96 -9.13 -12.31
C ALA A 213 6.86 -7.92 -11.97
N LEU A 214 6.27 -6.73 -11.80
CA LEU A 214 7.01 -5.51 -11.53
C LEU A 214 7.62 -5.49 -10.12
N VAL A 215 6.92 -5.99 -9.10
CA VAL A 215 7.42 -6.04 -7.72
C VAL A 215 8.41 -7.19 -7.55
N THR A 216 8.23 -8.33 -8.22
CA THR A 216 9.21 -9.42 -8.23
C THR A 216 10.54 -8.96 -8.83
N ALA A 217 10.51 -8.25 -9.96
CA ALA A 217 11.71 -7.65 -10.57
C ALA A 217 12.41 -6.60 -9.69
N LEU A 218 11.66 -5.92 -8.81
CA LEU A 218 12.20 -4.96 -7.84
C LEU A 218 12.85 -5.65 -6.62
N HIS A 219 12.35 -6.84 -6.23
CA HIS A 219 12.76 -7.53 -5.01
C HIS A 219 13.94 -8.51 -5.18
N ASP A 220 14.39 -8.78 -6.41
CA ASP A 220 15.51 -9.70 -6.72
C ASP A 220 16.90 -9.19 -6.25
N ASP A 221 17.01 -7.95 -5.71
CA ASP A 221 18.25 -7.45 -5.10
C ASP A 221 18.12 -7.35 -3.56
N PRO A 222 18.55 -8.38 -2.81
CA PRO A 222 18.42 -8.43 -1.35
C PRO A 222 19.41 -7.51 -0.60
N ARG A 223 20.23 -6.69 -1.28
CA ARG A 223 21.29 -5.90 -0.60
C ARG A 223 21.46 -4.45 -1.03
N SER A 224 20.74 -3.93 -2.01
CA SER A 224 20.81 -2.51 -2.32
C SER A 224 19.63 -1.75 -1.73
N MET A 225 19.71 -1.41 -0.43
CA MET A 225 19.06 -0.18 0.00
C MET A 225 19.79 0.93 -0.76
N HIS A 226 19.28 1.30 -1.94
CA HIS A 226 19.88 2.36 -2.73
C HIS A 226 20.05 3.56 -1.81
N PRO A 227 21.28 4.09 -1.65
CA PRO A 227 21.52 5.20 -0.75
C PRO A 227 20.58 6.31 -1.17
N LEU A 228 19.79 6.79 -0.20
CA LEU A 228 18.82 7.84 -0.49
C LEU A 228 19.56 8.99 -1.15
N PRO A 229 18.99 9.61 -2.20
CA PRO A 229 19.66 10.69 -2.91
C PRO A 229 20.10 11.76 -1.91
N GLY A 230 21.29 12.34 -2.15
CA GLY A 230 21.81 13.43 -1.35
C GLY A 230 20.87 14.64 -1.33
N PHE A 231 21.20 15.65 -0.50
CA PHE A 231 20.36 16.83 -0.30
C PHE A 231 19.85 17.45 -1.62
N PHE A 232 20.75 17.68 -2.59
CA PHE A 232 20.40 18.28 -3.88
C PHE A 232 19.50 17.37 -4.74
N GLY A 233 19.70 16.05 -4.70
CA GLY A 233 18.82 15.11 -5.41
C GLY A 233 17.40 15.14 -4.84
N ARG A 234 17.26 15.11 -3.52
CA ARG A 234 15.96 15.24 -2.84
C ARG A 234 15.31 16.61 -3.12
N PHE A 235 16.10 17.69 -3.07
CA PHE A 235 15.63 19.05 -3.37
C PHE A 235 15.09 19.14 -4.80
N MET A 236 15.80 18.62 -5.80
CA MET A 236 15.35 18.61 -7.19
C MET A 236 14.09 17.77 -7.38
N ILE A 237 14.01 16.58 -6.76
CA ILE A 237 12.82 15.73 -6.82
C ILE A 237 11.61 16.43 -6.20
N LEU A 238 11.75 17.00 -4.99
CA LEU A 238 10.67 17.69 -4.30
C LEU A 238 10.23 18.95 -5.04
N THR A 239 11.17 19.73 -5.55
CA THR A 239 10.89 20.95 -6.32
C THR A 239 10.18 20.62 -7.62
N ARG A 240 10.68 19.64 -8.40
CA ARG A 240 10.02 19.18 -9.63
C ARG A 240 8.61 18.67 -9.34
N ARG A 241 8.43 17.86 -8.29
CA ARG A 241 7.11 17.33 -7.89
C ARG A 241 6.15 18.45 -7.51
N ASN A 242 6.55 19.34 -6.62
CA ASN A 242 5.70 20.44 -6.15
C ASN A 242 5.35 21.40 -7.30
N LEU A 243 6.33 21.73 -8.16
CA LEU A 243 6.10 22.58 -9.33
C LEU A 243 5.13 21.90 -10.30
N THR A 244 5.35 20.63 -10.62
CA THR A 244 4.44 19.87 -11.51
C THR A 244 3.03 19.83 -10.95
N LEU A 245 2.86 19.65 -9.64
CA LEU A 245 1.55 19.67 -8.99
C LEU A 245 0.90 21.06 -9.07
N ALA A 246 1.64 22.14 -8.81
CA ALA A 246 1.15 23.51 -8.89
C ALA A 246 0.72 23.88 -10.32
N TRP A 247 1.54 23.55 -11.31
CA TRP A 247 1.25 23.82 -12.72
C TRP A 247 0.09 22.99 -13.28
N ARG A 248 -0.13 21.79 -12.75
CA ARG A 248 -1.22 20.92 -13.19
C ARG A 248 -2.60 21.37 -12.70
N ASP A 249 -2.66 22.22 -11.67
CA ASP A 249 -3.89 22.81 -11.18
C ASP A 249 -4.17 24.14 -11.90
N ARG A 250 -5.01 24.09 -12.94
CA ARG A 250 -5.40 25.26 -13.74
C ARG A 250 -6.02 26.35 -12.89
N ASN A 251 -6.76 26.02 -11.83
CA ASN A 251 -7.42 27.01 -10.98
C ASN A 251 -6.39 27.80 -10.18
N VAL A 252 -5.37 27.11 -9.63
CA VAL A 252 -4.29 27.75 -8.89
C VAL A 252 -3.47 28.66 -9.81
N VAL A 253 -3.05 28.15 -10.99
CA VAL A 253 -2.28 28.94 -11.96
C VAL A 253 -3.06 30.18 -12.40
N PHE A 254 -4.34 30.01 -12.72
CA PHE A 254 -5.21 31.11 -13.13
C PHE A 254 -5.38 32.16 -12.02
N MET A 255 -5.70 31.74 -10.80
CA MET A 255 -5.90 32.66 -9.67
C MET A 255 -4.63 33.45 -9.35
N VAL A 256 -3.46 32.81 -9.38
CA VAL A 256 -2.17 33.49 -9.15
C VAL A 256 -1.90 34.52 -10.25
N ALA A 257 -2.12 34.17 -11.52
CA ALA A 257 -1.94 35.10 -12.64
C ALA A 257 -2.92 36.29 -12.56
N CYS A 258 -4.19 36.04 -12.28
CA CYS A 258 -5.20 37.09 -12.11
C CYS A 258 -4.86 38.02 -10.95
N ASN A 259 -4.45 37.47 -9.80
CA ASN A 259 -4.07 38.28 -8.64
C ASN A 259 -2.85 39.17 -8.95
N ALA A 260 -1.82 38.61 -9.62
CA ALA A 260 -0.65 39.38 -10.03
C ALA A 260 -1.01 40.53 -10.98
N LEU A 261 -1.89 40.26 -11.95
CA LEU A 261 -2.35 41.27 -12.90
C LEU A 261 -3.19 42.36 -12.22
N LEU A 262 -4.06 41.98 -11.28
CA LEU A 262 -4.87 42.92 -10.51
C LEU A 262 -4.00 43.84 -9.65
N VAL A 263 -3.02 43.29 -8.94
CA VAL A 263 -2.06 44.09 -8.15
C VAL A 263 -1.25 45.02 -9.05
N ALA A 264 -0.79 44.55 -10.21
CA ALA A 264 -0.08 45.38 -11.17
C ALA A 264 -0.95 46.53 -11.72
N MET A 265 -2.23 46.25 -12.02
CA MET A 265 -3.18 47.25 -12.49
C MET A 265 -3.48 48.30 -11.41
N LEU A 266 -3.71 47.88 -10.17
CA LEU A 266 -3.93 48.80 -9.04
C LEU A 266 -2.71 49.66 -8.75
N ALA A 267 -1.50 49.07 -8.74
CA ALA A 267 -0.26 49.81 -8.57
C ALA A 267 -0.08 50.84 -9.70
N SER A 268 -0.37 50.45 -10.95
CA SER A 268 -0.33 51.36 -12.10
C SER A 268 -1.26 52.54 -11.91
N VAL A 269 -2.54 52.32 -11.56
CA VAL A 269 -3.51 53.40 -11.32
C VAL A 269 -3.06 54.33 -10.18
N LEU A 270 -2.55 53.77 -9.09
CA LEU A 270 -2.14 54.54 -7.90
C LEU A 270 -0.91 55.41 -8.20
N PHE A 271 0.10 54.87 -8.88
CA PHE A 271 1.33 55.61 -9.17
C PHE A 271 1.26 56.47 -10.43
N PHE A 272 0.35 56.19 -11.37
CA PHE A 272 0.09 57.05 -12.52
C PHE A 272 -0.31 58.47 -12.09
N ASN A 273 -1.14 58.57 -11.03
CA ASN A 273 -1.59 59.86 -10.52
C ASN A 273 -0.46 60.66 -9.84
N VAL A 274 0.43 59.96 -9.11
CA VAL A 274 1.63 60.56 -8.50
C VAL A 274 2.59 61.12 -9.57
N TYR A 275 2.68 60.47 -10.73
CA TYR A 275 3.54 60.94 -11.81
C TYR A 275 2.96 62.17 -12.52
N GLN A 276 1.64 62.20 -12.72
CA GLN A 276 0.93 63.36 -13.29
C GLN A 276 1.07 64.60 -12.38
N GLU A 277 0.86 64.47 -11.07
CA GLU A 277 1.03 65.60 -10.14
C GLU A 277 2.47 66.13 -10.13
N LYS A 278 3.48 65.24 -10.14
CA LYS A 278 4.89 65.66 -10.22
C LYS A 278 5.20 66.33 -11.55
N ALA A 279 4.72 65.82 -12.68
CA ALA A 279 4.92 66.42 -13.99
C ALA A 279 4.28 67.81 -14.10
N ILE A 280 3.09 68.00 -13.53
CA ILE A 280 2.42 69.31 -13.44
C ILE A 280 3.23 70.27 -12.55
N MET A 281 3.71 69.82 -11.39
CA MET A 281 4.55 70.63 -10.50
C MET A 281 5.89 71.05 -11.15
N TYR A 282 6.52 70.17 -11.93
CA TYR A 282 7.72 70.50 -12.71
C TYR A 282 7.42 71.54 -13.80
N HIS A 283 6.31 71.42 -14.52
CA HIS A 283 5.92 72.43 -15.50
C HIS A 283 5.54 73.78 -14.87
N LEU A 284 4.89 73.78 -13.71
CA LEU A 284 4.56 75.02 -12.99
C LEU A 284 5.82 75.71 -12.43
N SER A 285 6.78 74.95 -11.92
CA SER A 285 8.05 75.50 -11.41
C SER A 285 8.96 76.04 -12.52
N VAL A 286 8.94 75.45 -13.72
CA VAL A 286 9.64 75.99 -14.90
C VAL A 286 8.91 77.21 -15.50
N PHE A 287 7.59 77.32 -15.33
CA PHE A 287 6.82 78.48 -15.81
C PHE A 287 6.90 79.71 -14.87
N PHE A 288 7.21 79.50 -13.59
CA PHE A 288 7.36 80.56 -12.58
C PHE A 288 8.82 80.97 -12.29
N LEU A 289 9.81 80.38 -12.97
CA LEU A 289 11.22 80.79 -12.95
C LEU A 289 11.55 81.63 -14.20
#